data_AF-A0A3Q8CMU9-F1
#
_entry.id   AF-A0A3Q8CMU9-F1
#
_cell.length_a   1.000
_cell.length_b   1.000
_cell.length_c   1.000
_cell.angle_alpha   90.00
_cell.angle_beta   90.00
_cell.angle_gamma   90.00
#
_symmetry.space_group_name_H-M   'P 1'
#
loop_
_entity.id
_entity.type
_entity.pdbx_description
1 polymer ?
#
loop_
_entity_poly.entity_id
_entity_poly.type
_entity_poly.pdbx_seq_one_letter_code
_entity_poly.pdbx_strand_id
1 'polypeptide(L)'
;MIIIGVLLGLGTAWGALFALNRTSKLLWPVTGIFGGLGSVAAIQLLSWGPTIADVSLIPAIVGAVVLALVSVYGFYIIKNYFHNMRTKN
;
A
#
# COMPACT_ATOMS: atom_id res chain seq x y z
N MET A 1 7.13 -12.82 12.69
CA MET A 1 7.01 -12.84 11.21
C MET A 1 6.07 -11.76 10.68
N ILE A 2 4.79 -11.71 11.08
CA ILE A 2 3.81 -10.71 10.57
C ILE A 2 4.25 -9.25 10.80
N ILE A 3 4.80 -8.93 11.98
CA ILE A 3 5.24 -7.56 12.33
C ILE A 3 6.33 -7.06 11.37
N ILE A 4 7.28 -7.91 10.98
CA ILE A 4 8.36 -7.56 10.04
C ILE A 4 7.79 -7.33 8.65
N GLY A 5 6.85 -8.17 8.20
CA GLY A 5 6.12 -7.97 6.95
C GLY A 5 5.34 -6.64 6.92
N VAL A 6 4.68 -6.29 8.03
CA VAL A 6 3.94 -5.01 8.15
C VAL A 6 4.90 -3.82 8.11
N LEU A 7 6.02 -3.86 8.84
CA LEU A 7 7.01 -2.77 8.84
C LEU A 7 7.66 -2.59 7.45
N LEU A 8 8.01 -3.68 6.78
CA LEU A 8 8.50 -3.64 5.39
C LEU A 8 7.43 -3.10 4.44
N GLY A 9 6.17 -3.50 4.62
CA GLY A 9 5.05 -3.05 3.81
C GLY A 9 4.73 -1.55 3.99
N LEU A 10 4.80 -1.05 5.23
CA LEU A 10 4.65 0.37 5.53
C LEU A 10 5.77 1.19 4.90
N GLY A 11 7.03 0.77 5.09
CA GLY A 11 8.19 1.49 4.56
C GLY A 11 8.18 1.57 3.03
N THR A 12 7.90 0.45 2.36
CA THR A 12 7.83 0.38 0.89
C THR A 12 6.65 1.16 0.32
N ALA A 13 5.48 1.09 0.95
CA ALA A 13 4.30 1.84 0.51
C ALA A 13 4.47 3.36 0.67
N TRP A 14 5.09 3.80 1.77
CA TRP A 14 5.42 5.22 1.95
C TRP A 14 6.51 5.70 0.99
N GLY A 15 7.51 4.86 0.70
CA GLY A 15 8.49 5.14 -0.35
C GLY A 15 7.85 5.29 -1.72
N ALA A 16 6.91 4.40 -2.07
CA ALA A 16 6.16 4.47 -3.32
C ALA A 16 5.29 5.73 -3.40
N LEU A 17 4.61 6.11 -2.30
CA LEU A 17 3.82 7.34 -2.25
C LEU A 17 4.71 8.60 -2.37
N PHE A 18 5.87 8.61 -1.72
CA PHE A 18 6.85 9.70 -1.84
C PHE A 18 7.33 9.86 -3.29
N ALA A 19 7.63 8.75 -3.98
CA ALA A 19 8.03 8.77 -5.39
C ALA A 19 6.93 9.31 -6.33
N LEU A 20 5.65 9.14 -5.97
CA LEU A 20 4.52 9.67 -6.73
C LEU A 20 4.26 11.17 -6.51
N ASN A 21 4.99 11.82 -5.59
CA ASN A 21 4.85 13.24 -5.24
C ASN A 21 3.39 13.66 -4.92
N ARG A 22 2.59 12.74 -4.36
CA ARG A 22 1.18 12.99 -4.00
C ARG A 22 1.10 13.42 -2.53
N THR A 23 0.77 14.68 -2.28
CA THR A 23 0.86 15.32 -0.94
C THR A 23 -0.45 15.38 -0.14
N SER A 24 -1.49 14.60 -0.49
CA SER A 24 -2.71 14.61 0.32
C SER A 24 -2.42 13.99 1.70
N LYS A 25 -2.66 14.74 2.77
CA LYS A 25 -2.44 14.29 4.16
C LYS A 25 -3.15 12.97 4.49
N LEU A 26 -4.30 12.71 3.87
CA LEU A 26 -5.08 11.49 4.08
C LEU A 26 -4.57 10.29 3.30
N LEU A 27 -3.72 10.48 2.28
CA LEU A 27 -3.16 9.38 1.49
C LEU A 27 -2.09 8.61 2.28
N TRP A 28 -1.28 9.29 3.09
CA TRP A 28 -0.22 8.66 3.90
C TRP A 28 -0.70 7.51 4.80
N PRO A 29 -1.74 7.69 5.64
CA PRO A 29 -2.25 6.60 6.46
C PRO A 29 -2.94 5.52 5.60
N VAL A 30 -3.65 5.91 4.53
CA VAL A 30 -4.32 4.97 3.63
C VAL A 30 -3.30 4.05 2.95
N THR A 31 -2.31 4.62 2.26
CA THR A 31 -1.27 3.82 1.59
C THR A 31 -0.45 3.00 2.56
N GLY A 32 -0.22 3.51 3.79
CA GLY A 32 0.47 2.75 4.82
C GLY A 32 -0.30 1.49 5.22
N ILE A 33 -1.59 1.62 5.55
CA ILE A 33 -2.44 0.49 5.94
C ILE A 33 -2.54 -0.53 4.80
N PHE A 34 -2.86 -0.08 3.59
CA PHE A 34 -2.98 -0.97 2.44
C PHE A 34 -1.63 -1.59 2.04
N GLY A 35 -0.53 -0.86 2.18
CA GLY A 35 0.83 -1.38 1.98
C GLY A 35 1.22 -2.48 2.96
N GLY A 36 0.95 -2.27 4.24
CA GLY A 36 1.17 -3.28 5.29
C GLY A 36 0.33 -4.53 5.05
N LEU A 37 -0.96 -4.36 4.73
CA LEU A 37 -1.86 -5.48 4.40
C LEU A 37 -1.42 -6.21 3.12
N GLY A 38 -1.01 -5.48 2.08
CA GLY A 38 -0.52 -6.04 0.82
C GLY A 38 0.74 -6.88 1.00
N SER A 39 1.67 -6.42 1.84
CA SER A 39 2.85 -7.19 2.23
C SER A 39 2.48 -8.51 2.91
N VAL A 40 1.64 -8.46 3.94
CA VAL A 40 1.22 -9.66 4.69
C VAL A 40 0.47 -10.64 3.80
N ALA A 41 -0.46 -10.16 2.98
CA ALA A 41 -1.20 -10.98 2.03
C ALA A 41 -0.26 -11.66 1.02
N ALA A 42 0.74 -10.95 0.49
CA ALA A 42 1.68 -11.50 -0.46
C ALA A 42 2.60 -12.57 0.15
N ILE A 43 3.04 -12.40 1.39
CA ILE A 43 3.85 -13.41 2.11
C ILE A 43 3.04 -14.69 2.35
N GLN A 44 1.73 -14.58 2.59
CA GLN A 44 0.85 -15.73 2.77
C GLN A 44 0.55 -16.47 1.47
N LEU A 45 0.50 -15.75 0.34
CA LEU A 45 0.18 -16.32 -0.97
C LEU A 45 1.40 -16.92 -1.68
N LEU A 46 2.57 -16.29 -1.51
CA LEU A 46 3.78 -16.57 -2.27
C LEU A 46 5.00 -16.62 -1.34
N SER A 47 5.69 -17.76 -1.35
CA SER A 47 6.90 -18.02 -0.58
C SER A 47 8.04 -18.37 -1.53
N TRP A 48 8.66 -17.36 -2.13
CA TRP A 48 9.82 -17.53 -3.01
C TRP A 48 10.77 -16.33 -2.94
N GLY A 49 12.03 -16.58 -3.29
CA GLY A 49 13.08 -15.57 -3.26
C GLY A 49 13.81 -15.48 -1.90
N PRO A 50 14.65 -14.43 -1.71
CA PRO A 50 15.41 -14.25 -0.50
C PRO A 50 14.50 -13.99 0.70
N THR A 51 14.75 -14.71 1.78
CA THR A 51 14.01 -14.61 3.04
C THR A 51 14.84 -13.88 4.10
N ILE A 52 14.20 -12.99 4.84
CA ILE A 52 14.77 -12.38 6.06
C ILE A 52 13.79 -12.61 7.18
N ALA A 53 14.24 -13.21 8.28
CA ALA A 53 13.39 -13.53 9.43
C ALA A 53 12.09 -14.24 9.00
N ASP A 54 12.24 -15.22 8.12
CA ASP A 54 11.19 -16.04 7.50
C ASP A 54 10.15 -15.27 6.66
N VAL A 55 10.42 -14.00 6.33
CA VAL A 55 9.62 -13.19 5.42
C VAL A 55 10.27 -13.19 4.03
N SER A 56 9.53 -13.66 3.01
CA SER A 56 9.95 -13.57 1.61
C SER A 56 9.94 -12.10 1.16
N LEU A 57 11.12 -11.51 0.98
CA LEU A 57 11.28 -10.07 0.74
C LEU A 57 10.60 -9.62 -0.55
N ILE A 58 10.84 -10.33 -1.65
CA ILE A 58 10.35 -9.92 -2.97
C ILE A 58 8.81 -9.92 -2.99
N PRO A 59 8.11 -11.01 -2.62
CA PRO A 59 6.65 -10.99 -2.49
C PRO A 59 6.14 -9.88 -1.57
N ALA A 60 6.77 -9.67 -0.42
CA ALA A 60 6.37 -8.64 0.55
C ALA A 60 6.42 -7.22 -0.06
N ILE A 61 7.53 -6.88 -0.73
CA ILE A 61 7.72 -5.57 -1.38
C ILE A 61 6.72 -5.38 -2.52
N VAL A 62 6.56 -6.39 -3.37
CA VAL A 62 5.63 -6.32 -4.52
C VAL A 62 4.20 -6.17 -4.03
N GLY A 63 3.77 -6.98 -3.06
CA GLY A 63 2.44 -6.89 -2.46
C GLY A 63 2.16 -5.52 -1.83
N ALA A 64 3.14 -4.98 -1.11
CA ALA A 64 3.02 -3.67 -0.50
C ALA A 64 2.85 -2.55 -1.53
N VAL A 65 3.67 -2.55 -2.58
CA VAL A 65 3.63 -1.52 -3.64
C VAL A 65 2.32 -1.62 -4.42
N VAL A 66 1.92 -2.82 -4.84
CA VAL A 66 0.71 -3.02 -5.65
C VAL A 66 -0.53 -2.56 -4.89
N LEU A 67 -0.71 -2.99 -3.65
CA LEU A 67 -1.90 -2.62 -2.88
C LEU A 67 -1.88 -1.14 -2.47
N ALA A 68 -0.71 -0.58 -2.19
CA ALA A 68 -0.56 0.86 -1.97
C ALA A 68 -0.99 1.66 -3.21
N LEU A 69 -0.54 1.29 -4.42
CA LEU A 69 -0.95 1.93 -5.67
C LEU A 69 -2.47 1.86 -5.89
N VAL A 70 -3.06 0.67 -5.72
CA VAL A 70 -4.51 0.47 -5.85
C VAL A 70 -5.26 1.39 -4.88
N SER A 71 -4.78 1.54 -3.65
CA SER A 71 -5.39 2.42 -2.66
C SER A 71 -5.32 3.91 -3.04
N VAL A 72 -4.23 4.35 -3.68
CA VAL A 72 -4.09 5.72 -4.20
C VAL A 72 -5.13 5.98 -5.29
N TYR A 73 -5.25 5.08 -6.26
CA TYR A 73 -6.24 5.21 -7.34
C TYR A 73 -7.67 5.20 -6.80
N GLY A 74 -7.99 4.26 -5.90
CA GLY A 74 -9.29 4.19 -5.24
C GLY A 74 -9.64 5.47 -4.48
N PHE A 75 -8.69 6.05 -3.75
CA PHE A 75 -8.88 7.31 -3.04
C PHE A 75 -9.29 8.46 -3.99
N TYR A 76 -8.64 8.59 -5.15
CA TYR A 76 -8.97 9.64 -6.11
C TYR A 76 -10.31 9.43 -6.80
N ILE A 77 -10.68 8.17 -7.11
CA ILE A 77 -11.99 7.84 -7.67
C ILE A 77 -13.10 8.23 -6.69
N ILE A 78 -12.95 7.83 -5.42
CA ILE A 78 -13.91 8.15 -4.36
C ILE A 78 -14.02 9.66 -4.16
N LYS A 79 -12.87 10.35 -4.09
CA LYS A 79 -12.84 11.82 -3.95
C LYS A 79 -13.58 12.52 -5.10
N ASN A 80 -13.37 12.07 -6.33
CA ASN A 80 -14.03 12.65 -7.51
C ASN A 80 -15.54 12.36 -7.50
N TYR A 81 -15.95 11.16 -7.10
CA TYR A 81 -17.35 10.79 -6.95
C TYR A 81 -18.09 11.71 -5.96
N PHE A 82 -17.52 11.93 -4.77
CA PHE A 82 -18.10 12.84 -3.78
C PHE A 82 -18.11 14.29 -4.23
N HIS A 83 -17.08 14.74 -4.96
CA HIS A 83 -17.05 16.09 -5.52
C HIS A 83 -18.20 16.30 -6.51
N ASN A 84 -18.40 15.35 -7.44
CA ASN A 84 -19.47 15.42 -8.43
C ASN A 84 -20.87 15.40 -7.82
N MET A 85 -21.09 14.67 -6.72
CA MET A 85 -22.36 14.70 -5.99
C MET A 85 -22.60 16.06 -5.33
N ARG A 86 -21.55 16.71 -4.82
CA ARG A 86 -21.66 18.02 -4.17
C ARG A 86 -21.90 19.16 -5.16
N THR A 87 -21.35 19.09 -6.38
CA THR A 87 -21.48 20.16 -7.39
C THR A 87 -22.74 20.06 -8.25
N LYS A 88 -23.43 18.91 -8.22
CA LYS A 88 -24.69 18.69 -8.96
C LYS A 88 -25.95 18.91 -8.12
N ASN A 89 -25.79 19.11 -6.80
CA ASN A 89 -26.84 19.60 -5.90
C ASN A 89 -26.69 21.12 -5.70
#